data_AF-A0A7C2HCN6-F1
#
_entry.id   AF-A0A7C2HCN6-F1
#
_cell.length_a   1.000
_cell.length_b   1.000
_cell.length_c   1.000
_cell.angle_alpha   90.00
_cell.angle_beta   90.00
_cell.angle_gamma   90.00
#
_symmetry.space_group_name_H-M   'P 1'
#
loop_
_entity.id
_entity.type
_entity.pdbx_description
1 polymer ?
#
loop_
_entity_poly.entity_id
_entity_poly.type
_entity_poly.pdbx_seq_one_letter_code
_entity_poly.pdbx_strand_id
1 'polypeptide(L)'
;MSRKDELRARALKDALGALGYPGFLSLFSEIEAEEGHDPAVVLMAALACDRLEEPVIEALPWLVLRFEQLDWDWLLREARRRGVQNRLGFVVALALRAGAAGALDMARLARLASIEEELYACRLDREDPRWPHVPPARRDERRNLRSEEAAQWGLISGLRPEELRFLADV
;
A
#
# COMPACT_ATOMS: atom_id res chain seq x y z
N MET A 1 -15.14 1.82 15.45
CA MET A 1 -13.81 1.17 15.55
C MET A 1 -13.27 1.48 16.95
N SER A 2 -12.02 1.14 17.33
CA SER A 2 -11.46 1.73 18.55
C SER A 2 -11.07 3.19 18.25
N ARG A 3 -11.22 4.09 19.22
CA ARG A 3 -10.79 5.49 19.11
C ARG A 3 -9.31 5.62 18.67
N LYS A 4 -8.48 4.66 19.06
CA LYS A 4 -7.06 4.58 18.67
C LYS A 4 -6.87 4.25 17.18
N ASP A 5 -7.73 3.42 16.62
CA ASP A 5 -7.67 3.03 15.20
C ASP A 5 -8.12 4.19 14.30
N GLU A 6 -9.14 4.92 14.75
CA GLU A 6 -9.65 6.12 14.05
C GLU A 6 -8.59 7.23 14.01
N LEU A 7 -7.88 7.47 15.12
CA LEU A 7 -6.77 8.43 15.17
C LEU A 7 -5.60 8.01 14.26
N ARG A 8 -5.28 6.72 14.20
CA ARG A 8 -4.25 6.20 13.29
C ARG A 8 -4.63 6.34 11.83
N ALA A 9 -5.87 6.00 11.48
CA ALA A 9 -6.38 6.15 10.12
C ALA A 9 -6.36 7.63 9.69
N ARG A 10 -6.71 8.54 10.60
CA ARG A 10 -6.63 9.98 10.36
C ARG A 10 -5.19 10.44 10.13
N ALA A 11 -4.27 10.08 11.02
CA ALA A 11 -2.85 10.40 10.88
C ALA A 11 -2.23 9.86 9.58
N LEU A 12 -2.66 8.68 9.10
CA LEU A 12 -2.20 8.13 7.82
C LEU A 12 -2.74 8.92 6.63
N LYS A 13 -4.01 9.36 6.66
CA LYS A 13 -4.59 10.21 5.60
C LYS A 13 -3.88 11.56 5.56
N ASP A 14 -3.65 12.14 6.73
CA ASP A 14 -2.91 13.41 6.91
C ASP A 14 -1.48 13.28 6.35
N ALA A 15 -0.77 12.20 6.71
CA ALA A 15 0.57 11.88 6.21
C ALA A 15 0.61 11.72 4.68
N LEU A 16 -0.34 10.99 4.10
CA LEU A 16 -0.42 10.80 2.65
C LEU A 16 -0.78 12.09 1.92
N GLY A 17 -1.63 12.94 2.51
CA GLY A 17 -1.94 14.27 2.00
C GLY A 17 -0.70 15.17 1.99
N ALA A 18 0.09 15.17 3.07
CA ALA A 18 1.36 15.89 3.15
C ALA A 18 2.39 15.39 2.13
N LEU A 19 2.41 14.08 1.83
CA LEU A 19 3.23 13.52 0.75
C LEU A 19 2.72 13.87 -0.67
N GLY A 20 1.56 14.51 -0.79
CA GLY A 20 1.00 14.98 -2.05
C GLY A 20 -0.04 14.06 -2.70
N TYR A 21 -0.57 13.06 -1.99
CA TYR A 21 -1.60 12.17 -2.56
C TYR A 21 -2.89 12.95 -2.86
N PRO A 22 -3.36 13.01 -4.12
CA PRO A 22 -4.47 13.89 -4.50
C PRO A 22 -5.78 13.64 -3.74
N GLY A 23 -6.06 12.38 -3.41
CA GLY A 23 -7.26 12.00 -2.65
C GLY A 23 -7.30 12.51 -1.20
N PHE A 24 -6.19 13.02 -0.66
CA PHE A 24 -6.08 13.54 0.71
C PHE A 24 -5.52 14.97 0.80
N LEU A 25 -5.37 15.69 -0.33
CA LEU A 25 -4.82 17.06 -0.36
C LEU A 25 -5.62 18.08 0.48
N SER A 26 -6.91 17.88 0.70
CA SER A 26 -7.77 18.84 1.41
C SER A 26 -7.59 18.86 2.93
N LEU A 27 -6.55 18.20 3.46
CA LEU A 27 -6.33 18.08 4.90
C LEU A 27 -5.21 19.00 5.44
N PHE A 28 -4.39 19.63 4.59
CA PHE A 28 -3.31 20.54 4.99
C PHE A 28 -3.13 21.69 3.99
N SER A 29 -2.64 22.84 4.50
CA SER A 29 -2.16 23.93 3.65
C SER A 29 -0.80 23.57 3.06
N GLU A 30 -0.51 24.02 1.84
CA GLU A 30 0.76 23.73 1.10
C GLU A 30 2.04 24.02 1.92
N ILE A 31 1.92 24.81 2.99
CA ILE A 31 3.00 25.24 3.88
C ILE A 31 3.43 24.14 4.88
N GLU A 32 2.56 23.18 5.21
CA GLU A 32 2.84 22.10 6.19
C GLU A 32 3.31 20.79 5.54
N ALA A 33 3.25 20.69 4.20
CA ALA A 33 3.59 19.50 3.45
C ALA A 33 5.11 19.24 3.36
N GLU A 34 5.95 20.25 3.59
CA GLU A 34 7.40 20.16 3.33
C GLU A 34 8.22 19.61 4.51
N GLU A 35 7.68 19.50 5.73
CA GLU A 35 8.44 19.04 6.90
C GLU A 35 8.03 17.63 7.40
N GLY A 36 8.81 16.62 7.00
CA GLY A 36 9.21 15.56 7.95
C GLY A 36 8.55 14.19 7.83
N HIS A 37 7.83 13.89 6.75
CA HIS A 37 7.26 12.55 6.56
C HIS A 37 8.12 11.73 5.61
N ASP A 38 8.88 10.77 6.15
CA ASP A 38 9.59 9.78 5.35
C ASP A 38 8.56 8.83 4.68
N PRO A 39 8.49 8.77 3.34
CA PRO A 39 7.54 7.93 2.62
C PRO A 39 7.66 6.44 2.99
N ALA A 40 8.88 5.94 3.26
CA ALA A 40 9.08 4.56 3.68
C ALA A 40 8.44 4.30 5.05
N VAL A 41 8.60 5.25 5.98
CA VAL A 41 7.98 5.17 7.31
C VAL A 41 6.46 5.23 7.22
N VAL A 42 5.90 6.10 6.38
CA VAL A 42 4.45 6.21 6.15
C VAL A 42 3.90 4.91 5.56
N LEU A 43 4.55 4.38 4.53
CA LEU A 43 4.19 3.10 3.92
C LEU A 43 4.19 1.97 4.96
N MET A 44 5.27 1.85 5.74
CA MET A 44 5.38 0.82 6.77
C MET A 44 4.33 0.98 7.89
N ALA A 45 4.03 2.21 8.30
CA ALA A 45 3.01 2.50 9.31
C ALA A 45 1.61 2.09 8.81
N ALA A 46 1.31 2.34 7.53
CA ALA A 46 0.06 1.91 6.91
C ALA A 46 -0.03 0.37 6.84
N LEU A 47 1.03 -0.30 6.37
CA LEU A 47 1.07 -1.76 6.27
C LEU A 47 0.94 -2.43 7.64
N ALA A 48 1.50 -1.85 8.69
CA ALA A 48 1.36 -2.35 10.06
C ALA A 48 -0.01 -2.08 10.70
N CYS A 49 -0.90 -1.35 10.02
CA CYS A 49 -2.24 -1.05 10.52
C CYS A 49 -3.24 -2.15 10.13
N ASP A 50 -3.66 -2.96 11.11
CA ASP A 50 -4.67 -4.03 10.92
C ASP A 50 -6.06 -3.52 10.52
N ARG A 51 -6.33 -2.22 10.64
CA ARG A 51 -7.66 -1.65 10.36
C ARG A 51 -7.60 -0.52 9.37
N LEU A 52 -6.98 -0.79 8.23
CA LEU A 52 -6.84 0.18 7.17
C LEU A 52 -8.10 0.22 6.30
N GLU A 53 -8.54 1.43 5.99
CA GLU A 53 -9.64 1.66 5.06
C GLU A 53 -9.15 1.51 3.61
N GLU A 54 -10.03 1.04 2.72
CA GLU A 54 -9.75 0.78 1.31
C GLU A 54 -9.14 2.00 0.57
N PRO A 55 -9.59 3.25 0.78
CA PRO A 55 -8.97 4.43 0.16
C PRO A 55 -7.52 4.68 0.58
N VAL A 56 -7.14 4.29 1.80
CA VAL A 56 -5.75 4.44 2.27
C VAL A 56 -4.86 3.36 1.66
N ILE A 57 -5.40 2.14 1.45
CA ILE A 57 -4.71 1.06 0.74
C ILE A 57 -4.47 1.44 -0.71
N GLU A 58 -5.46 2.04 -1.37
CA GLU A 58 -5.37 2.53 -2.74
C GLU A 58 -4.26 3.59 -2.93
N ALA A 59 -3.96 4.37 -1.88
CA ALA A 59 -2.90 5.37 -1.92
C ALA A 59 -1.48 4.76 -1.82
N LEU A 60 -1.33 3.53 -1.32
CA LEU A 60 0.00 2.94 -1.09
C LEU A 60 0.74 2.60 -2.39
N PRO A 61 0.10 2.03 -3.44
CA PRO A 61 0.75 1.83 -4.73
C PRO A 61 1.20 3.16 -5.36
N TRP A 62 0.39 4.22 -5.22
CA TRP A 62 0.78 5.56 -5.65
C TRP A 62 2.05 6.05 -4.94
N LEU A 63 2.15 5.86 -3.62
CA LEU A 63 3.34 6.22 -2.85
C LEU A 63 4.58 5.46 -3.35
N VAL A 64 4.46 4.15 -3.58
CA VAL A 64 5.54 3.32 -4.13
C VAL A 64 6.01 3.81 -5.50
N LEU A 65 5.07 4.21 -6.35
CA LEU A 65 5.41 4.72 -7.68
C LEU A 65 6.01 6.13 -7.60
N ARG A 66 5.46 7.03 -6.76
CA ARG A 66 5.85 8.45 -6.65
C ARG A 66 7.25 8.62 -6.05
N PHE A 67 7.61 7.80 -5.07
CA PHE A 67 8.88 7.92 -4.36
C PHE A 67 9.84 6.82 -4.81
N GLU A 68 10.58 7.08 -5.89
CA GLU A 68 11.50 6.09 -6.46
C GLU A 68 12.63 5.70 -5.49
N GLN A 69 13.06 6.61 -4.63
CA GLN A 69 14.20 6.42 -3.73
C GLN A 69 13.82 5.92 -2.32
N LEU A 70 12.73 5.16 -2.21
CA LEU A 70 12.40 4.45 -0.97
C LEU A 70 13.58 3.58 -0.50
N ASP A 71 13.82 3.56 0.81
CA ASP A 71 14.77 2.63 1.44
C ASP A 71 14.16 1.21 1.46
N TRP A 72 14.28 0.51 0.33
CA TRP A 72 13.76 -0.84 0.14
C TRP A 72 14.43 -1.86 1.07
N ASP A 73 15.72 -1.68 1.33
CA ASP A 73 16.48 -2.49 2.27
C ASP A 73 15.84 -2.45 3.66
N TRP A 74 15.49 -1.25 4.14
CA TRP A 74 14.77 -1.08 5.39
C TRP A 74 13.34 -1.62 5.30
N LEU A 75 12.58 -1.32 4.24
CA LEU A 75 11.20 -1.79 4.07
C LEU A 75 11.10 -3.32 4.10
N LEU A 76 11.99 -4.03 3.39
CA LEU A 76 12.02 -5.49 3.32
C LEU A 76 12.36 -6.11 4.69
N ARG A 77 13.37 -5.56 5.39
CA ARG A 77 13.72 -6.03 6.73
C ARG A 77 12.58 -5.78 7.72
N GLU A 78 12.01 -4.59 7.70
CA GLU A 78 10.98 -4.17 8.66
C GLU A 78 9.63 -4.87 8.40
N ALA A 79 9.26 -5.09 7.14
CA ALA A 79 8.07 -5.86 6.77
C ALA A 79 8.15 -7.29 7.30
N ARG A 80 9.31 -7.95 7.13
CA ARG A 80 9.55 -9.29 7.69
C ARG A 80 9.50 -9.28 9.22
N ARG A 81 10.15 -8.29 9.86
CA ARG A 81 10.15 -8.15 11.33
C ARG A 81 8.74 -8.01 11.90
N ARG A 82 7.84 -7.31 11.20
CA ARG A 82 6.45 -7.08 11.60
C ARG A 82 5.48 -8.17 11.11
N GLY A 83 5.92 -9.07 10.23
CA GLY A 83 5.07 -10.09 9.63
C GLY A 83 4.05 -9.54 8.64
N VAL A 84 4.36 -8.44 7.96
CA VAL A 84 3.49 -7.73 7.00
C VAL A 84 4.03 -7.78 5.55
N GLN A 85 4.97 -8.68 5.26
CA GLN A 85 5.56 -8.81 3.92
C GLN A 85 4.55 -9.13 2.83
N ASN A 86 3.46 -9.84 3.13
CA ASN A 86 2.40 -10.11 2.17
C ASN A 86 1.62 -8.83 1.81
N ARG A 87 1.40 -7.95 2.78
CA ARG A 87 0.76 -6.64 2.55
C ARG A 87 1.66 -5.77 1.68
N LEU A 88 2.97 -5.75 1.97
CA LEU A 88 3.94 -5.02 1.15
C LEU A 88 4.01 -5.58 -0.28
N GLY A 89 4.10 -6.91 -0.42
CA GLY A 89 4.11 -7.60 -1.71
C GLY A 89 2.89 -7.28 -2.55
N PHE A 90 1.70 -7.24 -1.95
CA PHE A 90 0.48 -6.82 -2.65
C PHE A 90 0.54 -5.38 -3.15
N VAL A 91 1.01 -4.44 -2.32
CA VAL A 91 1.17 -3.03 -2.73
C VAL A 91 2.17 -2.90 -3.88
N VAL A 92 3.30 -3.60 -3.80
CA VAL A 92 4.32 -3.60 -4.86
C VAL A 92 3.78 -4.24 -6.14
N ALA A 93 3.04 -5.33 -6.05
CA ALA A 93 2.41 -5.97 -7.21
C ALA A 93 1.41 -5.02 -7.88
N LEU A 94 0.51 -4.38 -7.12
CA LEU A 94 -0.41 -3.37 -7.64
C LEU A 94 0.34 -2.23 -8.32
N ALA A 95 1.39 -1.69 -7.68
CA ALA A 95 2.22 -0.64 -8.24
C ALA A 95 2.89 -1.06 -9.55
N LEU A 96 3.48 -2.25 -9.60
CA LEU A 96 4.15 -2.78 -10.79
C LEU A 96 3.18 -2.93 -11.97
N ARG A 97 2.01 -3.55 -11.74
CA ARG A 97 1.00 -3.75 -12.80
C ARG A 97 0.40 -2.43 -13.28
N ALA A 98 0.13 -1.52 -12.36
CA ALA A 98 -0.36 -0.18 -12.66
C ALA A 98 0.66 0.65 -13.45
N GLY A 99 1.92 0.63 -13.02
CA GLY A 99 3.02 1.31 -13.72
C GLY A 99 3.24 0.76 -15.13
N ALA A 100 3.15 -0.56 -15.30
CA ALA A 100 3.26 -1.19 -16.62
C ALA A 100 2.15 -0.72 -17.58
N ALA A 101 0.92 -0.51 -17.08
CA ALA A 101 -0.18 0.04 -17.86
C ALA A 101 -0.04 1.55 -18.13
N GLY A 102 0.56 2.30 -17.20
CA GLY A 102 0.75 3.75 -17.25
C GLY A 102 1.99 4.23 -18.03
N ALA A 103 2.68 3.33 -18.75
CA ALA A 103 3.92 3.63 -19.48
C ALA A 103 5.07 4.14 -18.60
N LEU A 104 5.19 3.62 -17.38
CA LEU A 104 6.36 3.87 -16.52
C LEU A 104 7.65 3.40 -17.20
N ASP A 105 8.78 4.04 -16.86
CA ASP A 105 10.07 3.66 -17.41
C ASP A 105 10.44 2.19 -17.10
N MET A 106 11.06 1.52 -18.07
CA MET A 106 11.40 0.10 -17.98
C MET A 106 12.39 -0.20 -16.86
N ALA A 107 13.32 0.72 -16.53
CA ALA A 107 14.26 0.50 -15.43
C ALA A 107 13.53 0.55 -14.08
N ARG A 108 12.54 1.43 -13.93
CA ARG A 108 11.68 1.49 -12.73
C ARG A 108 10.86 0.22 -12.57
N LEU A 109 10.26 -0.27 -13.66
CA LEU A 109 9.51 -1.54 -13.65
C LEU A 109 10.40 -2.73 -13.30
N ALA A 110 11.61 -2.81 -13.88
CA ALA A 110 12.56 -3.88 -13.57
C ALA A 110 12.97 -3.88 -12.09
N ARG A 111 13.17 -2.70 -11.50
CA ARG A 111 13.46 -2.56 -10.07
C ARG A 111 12.29 -3.03 -9.20
N LEU A 112 11.07 -2.61 -9.50
CA LEU A 112 9.87 -3.05 -8.78
C LEU A 112 9.66 -4.57 -8.91
N ALA A 113 9.91 -5.15 -10.09
CA ALA A 113 9.85 -6.60 -10.28
C ALA A 113 10.89 -7.34 -9.42
N SER A 114 12.13 -6.86 -9.34
CA SER A 114 13.16 -7.42 -8.45
C SER A 114 12.71 -7.40 -6.99
N ILE A 115 12.10 -6.29 -6.55
CA ILE A 115 11.58 -6.16 -5.18
C ILE A 115 10.41 -7.13 -4.94
N GLU A 116 9.51 -7.28 -5.92
CA GLU A 116 8.40 -8.25 -5.86
C GLU A 116 8.94 -9.68 -5.71
N GLU A 117 9.97 -10.06 -6.47
CA GLU A 117 10.61 -11.37 -6.39
C GLU A 117 11.23 -11.63 -5.01
N GLU A 118 11.94 -10.65 -4.44
CA GLU A 118 12.50 -10.75 -3.09
C GLU A 118 11.41 -10.92 -2.01
N LEU A 119 10.31 -10.19 -2.14
CA LEU A 119 9.15 -10.34 -1.26
C LEU A 119 8.52 -11.73 -1.44
N TYR A 120 8.47 -12.24 -2.66
CA TYR A 120 7.86 -13.52 -2.98
C TYR A 120 8.64 -14.67 -2.35
N ALA A 121 9.98 -14.57 -2.36
CA ALA A 121 10.87 -15.53 -1.71
C ALA A 121 10.67 -15.62 -0.18
N CYS A 122 10.11 -14.58 0.46
CA CYS A 122 9.85 -14.55 1.90
C CYS A 122 8.36 -14.44 2.27
N ARG A 123 7.48 -14.73 1.30
CA ARG A 123 6.03 -14.70 1.44
C ARG A 123 5.57 -15.66 2.55
N LEU A 124 4.56 -15.24 3.30
CA LEU A 124 3.87 -16.10 4.27
C LEU A 124 2.83 -16.97 3.56
N ASP A 125 2.81 -18.26 3.86
CA ASP A 125 1.83 -19.23 3.31
C ASP A 125 0.42 -19.11 3.91
N ARG A 126 0.23 -18.20 4.87
CA ARG A 126 -1.05 -17.96 5.52
C ARG A 126 -1.77 -16.77 4.89
N GLU A 127 -3.09 -16.86 4.86
CA GLU A 127 -3.92 -15.72 4.52
C GLU A 127 -3.96 -14.69 5.66
N ASP A 128 -3.99 -13.41 5.31
CA ASP A 128 -4.25 -12.30 6.22
C ASP A 128 -5.68 -11.74 6.04
N PRO A 129 -6.65 -12.19 6.86
CA PRO A 129 -8.04 -11.75 6.76
C PRO A 129 -8.29 -10.38 7.43
N ARG A 130 -7.25 -9.73 7.97
CA ARG A 130 -7.37 -8.44 8.66
C ARG A 130 -7.14 -7.26 7.73
N TRP A 131 -6.58 -7.50 6.54
CA TRP A 131 -6.16 -6.43 5.65
C TRP A 131 -6.65 -6.69 4.21
N PRO A 132 -7.57 -5.86 3.67
CA PRO A 132 -8.24 -4.70 4.27
C PRO A 132 -9.14 -5.02 5.47
N HIS A 133 -9.54 -4.01 6.23
CA HIS A 133 -10.50 -4.19 7.32
C HIS A 133 -11.88 -4.60 6.78
N VAL A 134 -12.23 -5.89 6.94
CA VAL A 134 -13.53 -6.43 6.56
C VAL A 134 -14.24 -7.02 7.77
N PRO A 135 -15.49 -6.61 8.05
CA PRO A 135 -16.31 -7.24 9.09
C PRO A 135 -16.42 -8.75 8.87
N PRO A 136 -16.39 -9.59 9.92
CA PRO A 136 -16.39 -11.06 9.76
C PRO A 136 -17.51 -11.59 8.85
N ALA A 137 -18.71 -11.02 8.95
CA ALA A 137 -19.88 -11.41 8.14
C ALA A 137 -19.74 -11.18 6.63
N ARG A 138 -18.79 -10.35 6.18
CA ARG A 138 -18.56 -10.02 4.77
C ARG A 138 -17.28 -10.63 4.20
N ARG A 139 -16.57 -11.46 4.97
CA ARG A 139 -15.27 -12.00 4.55
C ARG A 139 -15.36 -12.96 3.39
N ASP A 140 -16.37 -13.82 3.38
CA ASP A 140 -16.55 -14.81 2.30
C ASP A 140 -16.96 -14.12 0.99
N GLU A 141 -17.88 -13.16 1.08
CA GLU A 141 -18.23 -12.29 -0.05
C GLU A 141 -17.00 -11.58 -0.61
N ARG A 142 -16.19 -10.97 0.27
CA ARG A 142 -14.99 -10.26 -0.16
C ARG A 142 -13.93 -11.20 -0.75
N ARG A 143 -13.75 -12.40 -0.18
CA ARG A 143 -12.85 -13.43 -0.69
C ARG A 143 -13.20 -13.81 -2.14
N ASN A 144 -14.49 -13.86 -2.48
CA ASN A 144 -14.94 -14.16 -3.84
C ASN A 144 -14.65 -13.03 -4.84
N LEU A 145 -14.52 -11.80 -4.34
CA LEU A 145 -14.21 -10.61 -5.13
C LEU A 145 -12.70 -10.28 -5.16
N ARG A 146 -11.85 -11.14 -4.58
CA ARG A 146 -10.41 -10.84 -4.47
C ARG A 146 -9.75 -10.69 -5.84
N SER A 147 -8.80 -9.77 -5.95
CA SER A 147 -7.97 -9.62 -7.15
C SER A 147 -6.93 -10.73 -7.27
N GLU A 148 -6.31 -10.84 -8.45
CA GLU A 148 -5.25 -11.83 -8.71
C GLU A 148 -4.03 -11.54 -7.84
N GLU A 149 -3.67 -10.27 -7.70
CA GLU A 149 -2.60 -9.80 -6.81
C GLU A 149 -2.92 -10.15 -5.37
N ALA A 150 -4.17 -9.92 -4.92
CA ALA A 150 -4.56 -10.28 -3.56
C ALA A 150 -4.48 -11.79 -3.32
N ALA A 151 -4.87 -12.60 -4.31
CA ALA A 151 -4.74 -14.05 -4.24
C ALA A 151 -3.27 -14.50 -4.16
N GLN A 152 -2.37 -13.91 -4.95
CA GLN A 152 -0.93 -14.19 -4.94
C GLN A 152 -0.31 -13.95 -3.55
N TRP A 153 -0.78 -12.93 -2.84
CA TRP A 153 -0.23 -12.52 -1.55
C TRP A 153 -1.06 -13.00 -0.34
N GLY A 154 -2.08 -13.84 -0.55
CA GLY A 154 -2.90 -14.35 0.54
C GLY A 154 -3.69 -13.25 1.27
N LEU A 155 -4.29 -12.34 0.51
CA LEU A 155 -5.14 -11.26 1.01
C LEU A 155 -6.55 -11.40 0.45
N ILE A 156 -7.50 -10.71 1.11
CA ILE A 156 -8.90 -10.64 0.69
C ILE A 156 -9.26 -9.27 0.08
N SER A 157 -8.29 -8.55 -0.48
CA SER A 157 -8.58 -7.26 -1.13
C SER A 157 -9.22 -7.46 -2.51
N GLY A 158 -10.25 -6.67 -2.83
CA GLY A 158 -10.81 -6.62 -4.18
C GLY A 158 -10.10 -5.64 -5.11
N LEU A 159 -9.22 -4.79 -4.55
CA LEU A 159 -8.56 -3.71 -5.26
C LEU A 159 -7.70 -4.25 -6.41
N ARG A 160 -7.89 -3.66 -7.59
CA ARG A 160 -7.17 -4.01 -8.81
C ARG A 160 -6.28 -2.87 -9.30
N PRO A 161 -5.25 -3.15 -10.11
CA PRO A 161 -4.37 -2.11 -10.66
C PRO A 161 -5.13 -1.04 -11.45
N GLU A 162 -6.22 -1.41 -12.15
CA GLU A 162 -7.00 -0.51 -13.01
C GLU A 162 -7.87 0.47 -12.22
N GLU A 163 -8.12 0.18 -10.93
CA GLU A 163 -8.99 0.98 -10.06
C GLU A 163 -8.22 2.10 -9.33
N LEU A 164 -6.89 2.16 -9.49
CA LEU A 164 -6.03 3.17 -8.85
C LEU A 164 -6.22 4.54 -9.53
N ARG A 165 -6.78 5.50 -8.80
CA ARG A 165 -7.31 6.74 -9.40
C ARG A 165 -6.26 7.80 -9.77
N PHE A 166 -5.11 7.83 -9.09
CA PHE A 166 -4.17 8.96 -9.16
C PHE A 166 -2.81 8.58 -9.76
N LEU A 167 -2.78 7.55 -10.61
CA LEU A 167 -1.55 7.10 -11.26
C LEU A 167 -0.96 8.12 -12.25
N ALA A 168 -1.77 9.04 -12.77
CA ALA A 168 -1.31 10.07 -13.71
C ALA A 168 -0.43 11.15 -13.05
N ASP A 169 -0.45 11.25 -11.72
CA ASP A 169 0.30 12.24 -10.93
C ASP A 169 1.68 11.72 -10.47
N VAL A 170 2.15 10.63 -11.07
CA VAL A 170 3.33 9.86 -10.66
C VAL A 170 4.47 9.94 -11.67
#